data_AF-A0A6J5CAY2-F1
#
_entry.id   AF-A0A6J5CAY2-F1
#
_cell.length_a   1.000
_cell.length_b   1.000
_cell.length_c   1.000
_cell.angle_alpha   90.00
_cell.angle_beta   90.00
_cell.angle_gamma   90.00
#
_symmetry.space_group_name_H-M   'P 1'
#
loop_
_entity.id
_entity.type
_entity.pdbx_description
1 polymer ?
#
loop_
_entity_poly.entity_id
_entity_poly.type
_entity_poly.pdbx_seq_one_letter_code
_entity_poly.pdbx_strand_id
1 'polypeptide(L)' 'MGRVTKHQVSTTKRRAWSTDDLATLDREYPTTHTPTLASRLGRTDRAIYMMAGMRGLKKTVEYLATEAAG' A
#
# COMPACT_ATOMS: atom_id res chain seq x y z
N MET A 1 6.48 -28.42 1.45
CA MET A 1 5.69 -27.53 2.33
C MET A 1 6.59 -26.40 2.82
N GLY A 2 6.78 -25.34 2.03
CA GLY A 2 7.71 -24.24 2.35
C GLY A 2 7.07 -23.23 3.29
N ARG A 3 7.74 -22.91 4.41
CA ARG A 3 7.27 -21.97 5.44
C ARG A 3 7.07 -20.56 4.87
N VAL A 4 5.85 -20.03 4.95
CA VAL A 4 5.58 -18.59 4.78
C VAL A 4 5.87 -17.86 6.09
N THR A 5 7.15 -17.70 6.43
CA THR A 5 7.55 -16.81 7.52
C THR A 5 7.60 -15.37 7.02
N LYS A 6 6.63 -14.55 7.41
CA LYS A 6 6.80 -13.09 7.37
C LYS A 6 6.12 -12.39 8.56
N HIS A 7 6.49 -12.80 9.78
CA HIS A 7 6.34 -11.94 10.95
C HIS A 7 7.56 -11.02 11.03
N GLN A 8 7.58 -9.96 10.21
CA GLN A 8 8.55 -8.90 10.39
C GLN A 8 8.06 -7.94 11.48
N VAL A 9 8.30 -8.33 12.74
CA VAL A 9 8.43 -7.37 13.83
C VAL A 9 9.87 -6.87 13.82
N SER A 10 10.10 -5.68 13.30
CA SER A 10 11.44 -5.06 13.29
C SER A 10 11.34 -3.59 13.70
N THR A 11 11.78 -3.38 14.93
CA THR A 11 12.10 -2.17 15.66
C THR A 11 12.26 -0.89 14.81
N THR A 12 11.29 0.01 15.02
CA THR A 12 11.25 1.46 14.81
C THR A 12 12.51 2.17 14.25
N LYS A 13 12.79 2.00 12.96
CA LYS A 13 13.23 3.13 12.11
C LYS A 13 12.11 3.38 11.12
N ARG A 14 11.45 4.55 11.20
CA ARG A 14 10.49 5.01 10.19
C ARG A 14 11.23 5.02 8.84
N ARG A 15 11.08 3.96 8.02
CA ARG A 15 11.70 3.93 6.68
C ARG A 15 11.17 5.13 5.91
N ALA A 16 12.06 6.05 5.55
CA ALA A 16 11.72 7.19 4.72
C ALA A 16 11.13 6.69 3.40
N TRP A 17 10.21 7.45 2.81
CA TRP A 17 9.67 7.13 1.50
C TRP A 17 10.69 7.50 0.44
N SER A 18 11.16 6.53 -0.33
CA SER A 18 12.04 6.81 -1.46
C SER A 18 11.21 7.32 -2.63
N THR A 19 11.83 8.04 -3.56
CA THR A 19 11.17 8.51 -4.79
C THR A 19 10.54 7.36 -5.57
N ASP A 20 11.19 6.20 -5.59
CA ASP A 20 10.67 4.98 -6.23
C ASP A 20 9.42 4.41 -5.53
N ASP A 21 9.42 4.37 -4.19
CA ASP A 21 8.24 3.96 -3.41
C ASP A 21 7.05 4.90 -3.70
N LEU A 22 7.34 6.20 -3.83
CA LEU A 22 6.33 7.23 -4.11
C LEU A 22 5.80 7.14 -5.54
N ALA A 23 6.67 6.88 -6.53
CA ALA A 23 6.28 6.68 -7.92
C ALA A 23 5.42 5.42 -8.08
N THR A 24 5.75 4.36 -7.35
CA THR A 24 4.95 3.13 -7.31
C THR A 24 3.59 3.39 -6.66
N LEU A 25 3.56 4.11 -5.54
CA LEU A 25 2.32 4.49 -4.87
C LEU A 25 1.41 5.30 -5.80
N ASP A 26 1.94 6.31 -6.49
CA ASP A 26 1.17 7.16 -7.41
C ASP A 26 0.53 6.37 -8.56
N ARG A 27 1.30 5.46 -9.16
CA ARG A 27 0.87 4.65 -10.31
C ARG A 27 -0.11 3.54 -9.93
N GLU A 28 0.14 2.85 -8.81
CA GLU A 28 -0.58 1.62 -8.48
C GLU A 28 -1.73 1.84 -7.50
N TYR A 29 -1.69 2.89 -6.67
CA TYR A 29 -2.74 3.12 -5.67
C TYR A 29 -4.15 3.22 -6.27
N PRO A 30 -4.39 3.88 -7.42
CA PRO A 30 -5.76 4.05 -7.95
C PRO A 30 -6.42 2.74 -8.39
N THR A 31 -5.63 1.74 -8.81
CA THR A 31 -6.12 0.49 -9.45
C THR A 31 -5.86 -0.76 -8.61
N THR A 32 -4.91 -0.71 -7.68
CA THR A 32 -4.45 -1.89 -6.93
C THR A 32 -5.04 -1.93 -5.53
N HIS A 33 -5.37 -3.13 -5.03
CA HIS A 33 -5.83 -3.34 -3.65
C HIS A 33 -4.75 -2.93 -2.64
N THR A 34 -5.12 -2.14 -1.64
CA THR A 34 -4.17 -1.55 -0.68
C THR A 34 -3.25 -2.56 0.03
N PRO A 35 -3.72 -3.71 0.56
CA PRO A 35 -2.86 -4.74 1.16
C PRO A 35 -1.87 -5.39 0.18
N THR A 36 -2.21 -5.49 -1.11
CA THR A 36 -1.27 -5.95 -2.15
C THR A 36 -0.13 -4.96 -2.29
N LEU A 37 -0.46 -3.67 -2.38
CA LEU A 37 0.53 -2.59 -2.47
C LEU A 37 1.37 -2.48 -1.19
N ALA A 38 0.75 -2.67 -0.04
CA ALA A 38 1.42 -2.71 1.27
C ALA A 38 2.45 -3.86 1.32
N SER A 39 2.07 -5.05 0.86
CA SER A 39 2.96 -6.21 0.78
C SER A 39 4.13 -5.99 -0.18
N ARG A 40 3.87 -5.34 -1.32
CA ARG A 40 4.89 -5.01 -2.33
C ARG A 40 5.91 -3.99 -1.81
N LEU A 41 5.43 -2.93 -1.16
CA LEU A 41 6.27 -1.86 -0.60
C LEU A 41 6.88 -2.21 0.76
N GLY A 42 6.50 -3.37 1.34
CA GLY A 42 6.93 -3.79 2.68
C GLY A 42 6.47 -2.81 3.76
N ARG A 43 5.27 -2.24 3.60
CA ARG A 43 4.67 -1.28 4.53
C ARG A 43 3.33 -1.79 5.03
N THR A 44 2.78 -1.14 6.05
CA THR A 44 1.42 -1.41 6.52
C THR A 44 0.39 -0.70 5.64
N ASP A 45 -0.82 -1.25 5.55
CA ASP A 45 -1.97 -0.64 4.88
C ASP A 45 -2.19 0.81 5.34
N ARG A 46 -2.11 1.05 6.66
CA ARG A 46 -2.27 2.38 7.24
C ARG A 46 -1.21 3.37 6.75
N ALA A 47 0.04 2.93 6.56
CA ALA A 47 1.07 3.79 5.99
C ALA A 47 0.78 4.14 4.53
N ILE A 48 0.22 3.19 3.76
CA ILE A 48 -0.23 3.43 2.39
C ILE A 48 -1.37 4.46 2.38
N TYR A 49 -2.40 4.31 3.21
CA TYR A 49 -3.51 5.26 3.31
C TYR A 49 -3.05 6.67 3.71
N MET A 50 -2.18 6.77 4.73
CA MET A 50 -1.68 8.07 5.18
C MET A 50 -0.89 8.78 4.08
N MET A 51 -0.04 8.06 3.34
CA MET A 51 0.70 8.67 2.24
C MET A 51 -0.15 8.97 1.03
N ALA A 52 -1.10 8.10 0.68
CA ALA A 52 -2.05 8.36 -0.38
C ALA A 52 -2.85 9.65 -0.08
N GLY A 53 -3.33 9.80 1.17
CA GLY A 53 -3.98 11.02 1.63
C GLY A 53 -3.06 12.26 1.54
N MET A 54 -1.81 12.14 2.00
CA MET A 54 -0.82 13.23 1.92
C MET A 54 -0.47 13.62 0.48
N ARG A 55 -0.56 12.67 -0.46
CA ARG A 55 -0.31 12.86 -1.90
C ARG A 55 -1.57 13.26 -2.67
N GLY A 56 -2.75 13.24 -2.05
CA GLY A 56 -4.03 13.48 -2.72
C GLY A 56 -4.49 12.35 -3.65
N LEU A 57 -3.94 11.14 -3.49
CA LEU A 57 -4.29 9.98 -4.30
C LEU A 57 -5.65 9.43 -3.88
N LYS A 58 -6.46 9.05 -4.88
CA LYS A 58 -7.78 8.44 -4.68
C LYS A 58 -7.85 7.10 -5.42
N LYS A 59 -8.67 6.19 -4.90
CA LYS A 59 -9.06 4.99 -5.63
C LYS A 59 -9.91 5.37 -6.84
N THR A 60 -9.76 4.64 -7.93
CA THR A 60 -10.62 4.80 -9.10
C THR A 60 -12.06 4.44 -8.75
N VAL A 61 -13.01 5.03 -9.48
CA VAL A 61 -14.44 4.75 -9.30
C VAL A 61 -14.75 3.28 -9.57
N GLU A 62 -14.07 2.65 -10.54
CA GLU A 62 -14.16 1.21 -10.80
C GLU A 62 -13.75 0.36 -9.59
N TYR A 63 -12.66 0.73 -8.91
CA TYR A 63 -12.23 0.04 -7.70
C TYR A 63 -13.23 0.24 -6.54
N LEU A 64 -13.76 1.45 -6.37
CA LEU A 64 -14.78 1.72 -5.35
C LEU A 64 -16.09 1.00 -5.64
N ALA A 65 -16.46 0.86 -6.91
CA ALA A 65 -17.66 0.15 -7.35
C ALA A 65 -17.55 -1.38 -7.11
N THR A 66 -16.36 -1.97 -7.26
CA THR A 66 -16.18 -3.40 -7.01
C THR A 66 -16.08 -3.75 -5.52
N GLU A 67 -15.59 -2.86 -4.64
CA GLU A 67 -15.57 -3.12 -3.20
C GLU A 67 -16.93 -2.88 -2.52
N ALA A 68 -17.81 -2.05 -3.10
CA ALA A 68 -19.15 -1.80 -2.56
C ALA A 68 -20.18 -2.91 -2.84
N ALA A 69 -19.82 -3.89 -3.68
CA ALA A 69 -20.68 -5.00 -4.07
C ALA A 69 -20.42 -6.31 -3.29
N GLY A 70 -19.57 -6.27 -2.26
CA GLY A 70 -19.19 -7.41 -1.43
C GLY A 70 -19.78 -7.40 -0.04
#